data_AF-A0A7J8VZX6-F1
#
_entry.id   AF-A0A7J8VZX6-F1
#
_cell.length_a   1.000
_cell.length_b   1.000
_cell.length_c   1.000
_cell.angle_alpha   90.00
_cell.angle_beta   90.00
_cell.angle_gamma   90.00
#
_symmetry.space_group_name_H-M   'P 1'
#
loop_
_entity.id
_entity.type
_entity.pdbx_description
1 polymer ?
#
loop_
_entity_poly.entity_id
_entity_poly.type
_entity_poly.pdbx_seq_one_letter_code
_entity_poly.pdbx_strand_id
1 'polypeptide(L)'
;GFKFSPNKKGKTILFLSSPKIPSQSRIFFLASEMAKSKNHTAHNQSYKAHKNGIKKPKRHRHTSTKGMDPKFLRNLRYARKHNKKSGESATEEE
;
A
#
# COMPACT_ATOMS: atom_id res chain seq x y z
N GLY A 1 22.37 -25.84 9.69
CA GLY A 1 23.24 -24.83 10.33
C GLY A 1 23.88 -24.01 9.22
N PHE A 2 24.13 -22.71 9.34
CA PHE A 2 24.48 -21.92 10.51
C PHE A 2 24.02 -20.46 10.22
N LYS A 3 23.30 -19.85 11.15
CA LYS A 3 22.91 -18.43 11.11
C LYS A 3 24.15 -17.57 11.41
N PHE A 4 24.40 -16.55 10.58
CA PHE A 4 25.24 -15.39 10.91
C PHE A 4 24.60 -14.17 10.22
N SER A 5 23.76 -13.37 10.90
CA SER A 5 24.07 -12.27 11.82
C SER A 5 24.80 -11.10 11.13
N PRO A 6 24.13 -9.94 10.90
CA PRO A 6 24.80 -8.73 10.42
C PRO A 6 25.21 -7.85 11.61
N ASN A 7 26.51 -7.77 11.91
CA ASN A 7 27.07 -6.61 12.59
C ASN A 7 28.59 -6.49 12.43
N LYS A 8 29.05 -5.35 11.90
CA LYS A 8 30.25 -4.57 12.29
C LYS A 8 30.44 -3.48 11.21
N LYS A 9 30.08 -2.22 11.47
CA LYS A 9 30.91 -1.16 12.10
C LYS A 9 32.17 -0.82 11.28
N GLY A 10 32.14 0.35 10.64
CA GLY A 10 33.29 1.13 10.13
C GLY A 10 32.77 2.32 9.33
N LYS A 11 32.53 3.51 9.92
CA LYS A 11 33.49 4.60 10.21
C LYS A 11 34.33 5.03 9.00
N THR A 12 33.79 5.91 8.18
CA THR A 12 34.54 6.98 7.52
C THR A 12 33.83 8.30 7.80
N ILE A 13 34.42 9.07 8.70
CA ILE A 13 34.08 10.47 8.99
C ILE A 13 34.72 11.29 7.87
N LEU A 14 33.90 11.85 6.99
CA LEU A 14 34.30 13.00 6.17
C LEU A 14 33.83 14.25 6.93
N PHE A 15 34.80 14.90 7.55
CA PHE A 15 34.66 16.15 8.29
C PHE A 15 34.62 17.29 7.27
N LEU A 16 33.43 17.82 6.96
CA LEU A 16 33.27 19.02 6.17
C LEU A 16 32.33 20.00 6.90
N SER A 17 32.98 20.96 7.58
CA SER A 17 32.54 22.31 7.92
C SER A 17 31.05 22.51 8.29
N SER A 18 30.79 22.58 9.59
CA SER A 18 29.51 23.01 10.17
C SER A 18 29.10 24.42 9.73
N PRO A 19 27.86 24.66 9.28
CA PRO A 19 27.28 26.01 9.26
C PRO A 19 26.85 26.43 10.67
N LYS A 20 27.36 27.58 11.08
CA LYS A 20 27.11 28.26 12.36
C LYS A 20 25.63 28.64 12.48
N ILE A 21 24.91 28.01 13.42
CA ILE A 21 23.52 28.30 13.75
C ILE A 21 23.48 29.60 14.58
N PRO A 22 22.77 30.67 14.17
CA PRO A 22 22.56 31.83 15.03
C PRO A 22 21.59 31.51 16.17
N SER A 23 22.12 31.73 17.37
CA SER A 23 21.48 32.03 18.65
C SER A 23 19.96 32.28 18.65
N GLN A 24 19.24 31.37 19.31
CA GLN A 24 18.24 31.64 20.35
C GLN A 24 17.51 33.00 20.25
N SER A 25 16.59 33.14 19.31
CA SER A 25 15.40 33.94 19.58
C SER A 25 14.37 33.02 20.24
N ARG A 26 14.42 32.98 21.58
CA ARG A 26 13.24 32.67 22.40
C ARG A 26 12.17 33.70 22.04
N ILE A 27 11.43 33.45 20.97
CA ILE A 27 10.17 34.15 20.73
C ILE A 27 9.18 33.55 21.74
N PHE A 28 9.07 34.29 22.84
CA PHE A 28 7.98 34.32 23.81
C PHE A 28 6.80 33.40 23.45
N PHE A 29 6.87 32.16 23.94
CA PHE A 29 5.71 31.30 24.08
C PHE A 29 4.94 31.75 25.34
N LEU A 30 4.44 32.99 25.32
CA LEU A 30 3.48 33.45 26.31
C LEU A 30 2.16 32.76 26.02
N ALA A 31 1.62 32.16 27.07
CA ALA A 31 0.36 31.44 27.11
C ALA A 31 -0.77 32.28 26.48
N SER A 32 -1.00 32.11 25.19
CA SER A 32 -2.36 32.20 24.68
C SER A 32 -3.05 30.93 25.15
N GLU A 33 -4.12 31.06 25.92
CA GLU A 33 -5.12 29.98 26.01
C GLU A 33 -5.28 29.36 24.62
N MET A 34 -5.33 28.04 24.54
CA MET A 34 -5.72 27.34 23.31
C MET A 34 -7.13 27.80 22.94
N ALA A 35 -7.24 28.86 22.15
CA ALA A 35 -8.49 29.33 21.62
C ALA A 35 -9.15 28.14 20.91
N LYS A 36 -10.38 27.80 21.30
CA LYS A 36 -11.09 26.62 20.81
C LYS A 36 -11.12 26.68 19.28
N SER A 37 -10.46 25.72 18.64
CA SER A 37 -10.49 25.57 17.18
C SER A 37 -11.72 24.76 16.75
N LYS A 38 -12.05 24.79 15.46
CA LYS A 38 -13.20 24.04 14.95
C LYS A 38 -12.91 22.54 15.01
N ASN A 39 -13.75 21.79 15.72
CA ASN A 39 -13.55 20.35 15.97
C ASN A 39 -13.75 19.47 14.73
N HIS A 40 -14.52 19.91 13.71
CA HIS A 40 -14.80 19.11 12.52
C HIS A 40 -15.19 19.96 11.29
N THR A 41 -14.78 19.54 10.08
CA THR A 41 -15.21 20.12 8.81
C THR A 41 -15.16 19.13 7.64
N ALA A 42 -16.23 19.09 6.85
CA ALA A 42 -16.31 18.34 5.59
C ALA A 42 -16.08 19.22 4.34
N HIS A 43 -15.86 20.53 4.52
CA HIS A 43 -15.99 21.54 3.46
C HIS A 43 -15.10 21.29 2.23
N ASN A 44 -13.88 20.78 2.41
CA ASN A 44 -12.93 20.57 1.32
C ASN A 44 -12.73 19.09 0.96
N GLN A 45 -13.57 18.20 1.49
CA GLN A 45 -13.39 16.76 1.24
C GLN A 45 -13.79 16.39 -0.18
N SER A 46 -14.94 16.87 -0.65
CA SER A 46 -15.43 16.63 -2.01
C SER A 46 -14.47 17.18 -3.06
N TYR A 47 -14.00 18.42 -2.89
CA TYR A 47 -13.07 19.04 -3.83
C TYR A 47 -11.77 18.23 -3.98
N LYS A 48 -11.18 17.77 -2.86
CA LYS A 48 -9.99 16.90 -2.89
C LYS A 48 -10.27 15.54 -3.54
N ALA A 49 -11.40 14.91 -3.23
CA ALA A 49 -11.78 13.62 -3.81
C ALA A 49 -11.95 13.70 -5.34
N HIS A 50 -12.44 14.83 -5.84
CA HIS A 50 -12.66 15.04 -7.27
C HIS A 50 -11.44 15.59 -8.03
N LYS A 51 -10.36 16.02 -7.36
CA LYS A 51 -9.11 16.45 -8.03
C LYS A 51 -8.55 15.41 -8.99
N ASN A 52 -8.46 14.15 -8.54
CA ASN A 52 -8.02 13.02 -9.35
C ASN A 52 -9.20 12.15 -9.85
N GLY A 53 -10.41 12.51 -9.42
CA GLY A 53 -11.65 11.76 -9.62
C GLY A 53 -11.74 10.52 -8.74
N ILE A 54 -12.97 10.17 -8.37
CA ILE A 54 -13.29 8.92 -7.66
C ILE A 54 -13.22 7.77 -8.69
N LYS A 55 -12.17 6.95 -8.62
CA LYS A 55 -11.99 5.82 -9.54
C LYS A 55 -12.86 4.63 -9.11
N LYS A 56 -13.55 4.03 -10.08
CA LYS A 56 -14.26 2.76 -9.90
C LYS A 56 -13.25 1.60 -9.78
N PRO A 57 -13.59 0.50 -9.09
CA PRO A 57 -12.74 -0.68 -9.07
C PRO A 57 -12.50 -1.17 -10.51
N LYS A 58 -11.27 -1.56 -10.82
CA LYS A 58 -10.89 -2.00 -12.17
C LYS A 58 -11.57 -3.32 -12.49
N ARG A 59 -12.24 -3.40 -13.65
CA ARG A 59 -12.78 -4.65 -14.17
C ARG A 59 -11.64 -5.44 -14.83
N HIS A 60 -11.35 -6.61 -14.28
CA HIS A 60 -10.42 -7.58 -14.88
C HIS A 60 -11.19 -8.68 -15.61
N ARG A 61 -10.56 -9.38 -16.57
CA ARG A 61 -11.15 -10.52 -17.28
C ARG A 61 -11.58 -11.64 -16.32
N HIS A 62 -10.82 -11.81 -15.24
CA HIS A 62 -11.13 -12.73 -14.16
C HIS A 62 -11.13 -11.97 -12.84
N THR A 63 -12.24 -12.05 -12.10
CA THR A 63 -12.38 -11.49 -10.76
C THR A 63 -11.84 -12.45 -9.70
N SER A 64 -11.53 -11.93 -8.51
CA SER A 64 -11.10 -12.77 -7.39
C SER A 64 -12.24 -13.69 -6.93
N THR A 65 -11.98 -14.99 -6.80
CA THR A 65 -12.95 -15.97 -6.24
C THR A 65 -12.88 -16.08 -4.71
N LYS A 66 -12.27 -15.09 -4.04
CA LYS A 66 -12.16 -15.05 -2.57
C LYS A 66 -13.56 -14.80 -1.97
N GLY A 67 -13.94 -15.59 -0.98
CA GLY A 67 -15.26 -15.51 -0.34
C GLY A 67 -16.36 -16.33 -1.04
N MET A 68 -16.03 -17.08 -2.09
CA MET A 68 -16.95 -18.02 -2.71
C MET A 68 -17.04 -19.34 -1.92
N ASP A 69 -18.18 -20.03 -2.01
CA ASP A 69 -18.41 -21.35 -1.41
C ASP A 69 -17.25 -22.33 -1.68
N PRO A 70 -16.61 -22.86 -0.62
CA PRO A 70 -15.56 -23.87 -0.73
C PRO A 70 -15.97 -25.12 -1.53
N LYS A 71 -17.25 -25.54 -1.48
CA LYS A 71 -17.71 -26.73 -2.22
C LYS A 71 -17.67 -26.48 -3.72
N PHE A 72 -18.17 -25.32 -4.16
CA PHE A 72 -18.04 -24.91 -5.56
C PHE A 72 -16.58 -24.79 -6.00
N LEU A 73 -15.71 -24.20 -5.17
CA LEU A 73 -14.29 -24.05 -5.51
C LEU A 73 -13.59 -25.41 -5.67
N ARG A 74 -13.92 -26.40 -4.85
CA ARG A 74 -13.41 -27.77 -5.00
C ARG A 74 -13.85 -28.38 -6.32
N ASN A 75 -15.13 -28.28 -6.66
CA ASN A 75 -15.65 -28.77 -7.93
C ASN A 75 -15.00 -28.09 -9.14
N LEU A 76 -14.90 -26.76 -9.12
CA LEU A 76 -14.28 -25.98 -10.19
C LEU A 76 -12.82 -26.40 -10.45
N ARG A 77 -12.08 -26.73 -9.39
CA ARG A 77 -10.70 -27.25 -9.50
C ARG A 77 -10.65 -28.61 -10.18
N TYR A 78 -11.55 -29.52 -9.84
CA TYR A 78 -11.61 -30.84 -10.49
C TYR A 78 -12.06 -30.73 -11.95
N ALA A 79 -13.13 -29.98 -12.24
CA ALA A 79 -13.61 -29.76 -13.61
C ALA A 79 -12.50 -29.18 -14.50
N ARG A 80 -11.82 -28.11 -14.05
CA ARG A 80 -10.69 -27.53 -14.80
C ARG A 80 -9.51 -28.48 -14.99
N LYS A 81 -9.30 -29.44 -14.08
CA LYS A 81 -8.22 -30.43 -14.20
C LYS A 81 -8.50 -31.40 -15.35
N HIS A 82 -9.73 -31.84 -15.51
CA HIS A 82 -10.11 -32.82 -16.54
C HIS A 82 -10.41 -32.17 -17.90
N ASN A 83 -10.93 -30.94 -17.91
CA ASN A 83 -11.19 -30.18 -19.15
C ASN A 83 -9.90 -29.81 -19.91
N LYS A 84 -8.75 -29.70 -19.24
CA LYS A 84 -7.47 -29.42 -19.91
C LYS A 84 -7.00 -30.59 -20.77
N LYS A 85 -7.12 -31.82 -20.25
CA LYS A 85 -6.78 -33.04 -20.99
C LYS A 85 -7.69 -33.28 -22.19
N SER A 86 -9.00 -32.99 -22.07
CA SER A 86 -9.93 -33.09 -23.19
C SER A 86 -9.79 -31.94 -24.19
N GLY A 87 -9.21 -30.81 -23.78
CA GLY A 87 -8.95 -29.67 -24.65
C GLY A 87 -7.78 -29.91 -25.59
N GLU A 88 -6.71 -30.54 -25.11
CA GLU A 88 -5.54 -30.93 -25.93
C GLU A 88 -5.94 -31.93 -27.02
N SER A 89 -6.77 -32.93 -26.70
CA SER A 89 -7.31 -33.88 -27.70
C SER A 89 -8.34 -33.25 -28.65
N ALA A 90 -8.95 -32.12 -28.31
CA ALA A 90 -9.92 -31.44 -29.17
C ALA A 90 -9.27 -30.41 -30.11
N THR A 91 -8.03 -30.00 -29.84
CA THR A 91 -7.25 -29.10 -30.71
C THR A 91 -6.38 -29.82 -31.74
N GLU A 92 -6.23 -31.14 -31.62
CA GLU A 92 -5.49 -31.97 -32.58
C GLU A 92 -6.38 -32.56 -33.69
N GLU A 93 -7.70 -32.34 -33.62
CA GLU A 93 -8.71 -32.77 -34.60
C GLU A 93 -9.15 -31.63 -35.55
N GLU A 94 -8.36 -30.55 -35.66
CA GLU A 94 -8.54 -29.47 -36.65
C GLU A 94 -7.25 -29.23 -37.46
#